data_AF-A0AAV6M997-F1
#
_entry.id   AF-A0AAV6M997-F1
#
_cell.length_a   1.000
_cell.length_b   1.000
_cell.length_c   1.000
_cell.angle_alpha   90.00
_cell.angle_beta   90.00
_cell.angle_gamma   90.00
#
_symmetry.space_group_name_H-M   'P 1'
#
loop_
_entity.id
_entity.type
_entity.pdbx_description
1 polymer ?
#
loop_
_entity_poly.entity_id
_entity_poly.type
_entity_poly.pdbx_seq_one_letter_code
_entity_poly.pdbx_strand_id
1 'polypeptide(L)'
;MAFFSFFTFFTFFFIAARISESTRTFTIVNSCKDTIWPAITPGGNFTGSGFSLKRGQSTVYTIPDSWTGRIWARTGCDFDKDGNGKCKTGGCGEVLNCTGPGSRPSTLADFTLGSIDYYDVSVVDGFNLPVAIQPSGGKGNCSSAGCDGDLRDNCPPELAVKEDGKTVACRSACDVFHTGEYCCTGQFDNPMTCLPTNYSRSFKQVCPAAYSFGYDDPTSILTCSSADYVVAFCATRNQKVCSYHDKQLTCSVVDSSKASTLVSSISQRWQNLILTAFLFILKF
;
A
#
# COMPACT_ATOMS: atom_id res chain seq x y z
N MET A 1 26.62 73.32 -24.25
CA MET A 1 26.00 72.45 -23.21
C MET A 1 25.67 71.13 -23.88
N ALA A 2 26.46 70.09 -23.64
CA ALA A 2 26.20 68.75 -24.17
C ALA A 2 25.82 67.86 -22.98
N PHE A 3 24.58 67.36 -22.97
CA PHE A 3 24.10 66.42 -21.96
C PHE A 3 24.35 65.00 -22.47
N PHE A 4 25.25 64.26 -21.82
CA PHE A 4 25.39 62.82 -21.98
C PHE A 4 24.36 62.12 -21.09
N SER A 5 23.40 61.42 -21.69
CA SER A 5 22.48 60.54 -20.97
C SER A 5 23.07 59.13 -20.92
N PHE A 6 23.45 58.68 -19.73
CA PHE A 6 23.94 57.31 -19.49
C PHE A 6 22.75 56.39 -19.26
N PHE A 7 22.46 55.49 -20.20
CA PHE A 7 21.48 54.42 -20.02
C PHE A 7 22.18 53.22 -19.35
N THR A 8 21.95 53.02 -18.05
CA THR A 8 22.42 51.83 -17.33
C THR A 8 21.46 50.66 -17.56
N PHE A 9 21.89 49.66 -18.34
CA PHE A 9 21.15 48.42 -18.56
C PHE A 9 21.40 47.47 -17.38
N PHE A 10 20.44 47.37 -16.45
CA PHE A 10 20.50 46.39 -15.36
C PHE A 10 20.00 45.03 -15.88
N THR A 11 20.93 44.15 -16.30
CA THR A 11 20.60 42.75 -16.57
C THR A 11 20.35 42.01 -15.25
N PHE A 12 19.08 41.79 -14.92
CA PHE A 12 18.67 40.89 -13.84
C PHE A 12 19.01 39.44 -14.23
N PHE A 13 20.09 38.90 -13.68
CA PHE A 13 20.37 37.47 -13.72
C PHE A 13 19.37 36.77 -12.79
N PHE A 14 18.27 36.25 -13.33
CA PHE A 14 17.40 35.33 -12.60
C PHE A 14 18.16 34.01 -12.41
N ILE A 15 18.75 33.83 -11.23
CA ILE A 15 19.24 32.52 -10.79
C ILE A 15 18.00 31.67 -10.53
N ALA A 16 17.60 30.85 -11.49
CA ALA A 16 16.61 29.81 -11.28
C ALA A 16 17.20 28.81 -10.28
N ALA A 17 16.83 28.94 -9.00
CA ALA A 17 17.08 27.91 -8.02
C ALA A 17 16.39 26.63 -8.53
N ARG A 18 17.19 25.61 -8.86
CA ARG A 18 16.66 24.27 -9.13
C ARG A 18 16.04 23.80 -7.82
N ILE A 19 14.70 23.84 -7.72
CA ILE A 19 13.99 23.15 -6.66
C ILE A 19 14.29 21.67 -6.90
N SER A 20 15.14 21.09 -6.05
CA SER A 20 15.31 19.63 -6.02
C SER A 20 14.01 19.08 -5.45
N GLU A 21 13.09 18.67 -6.32
CA GLU A 21 11.89 17.96 -5.91
C GLU A 21 12.35 16.65 -5.26
N SER A 22 12.11 16.52 -3.96
CA SER A 22 12.42 15.31 -3.22
C SER A 22 11.43 14.22 -3.62
N THR A 23 11.91 12.98 -3.69
CA THR A 23 11.14 11.85 -4.20
C THR A 23 11.27 10.64 -3.30
N ARG A 24 10.25 9.78 -3.31
CA ARG A 24 10.23 8.45 -2.70
C ARG A 24 10.37 7.37 -3.76
N THR A 25 11.03 6.28 -3.39
CA THR A 25 11.12 5.08 -4.21
C THR A 25 9.97 4.14 -3.87
N PHE A 26 9.23 3.74 -4.89
CA PHE A 26 8.15 2.76 -4.81
C PHE A 26 8.53 1.52 -5.61
N THR A 27 8.59 0.37 -4.95
CA THR A 27 8.83 -0.91 -5.61
C THR A 27 7.53 -1.69 -5.70
N ILE A 28 7.07 -1.97 -6.91
CA ILE A 28 5.88 -2.79 -7.12
C ILE A 28 6.32 -4.22 -7.45
N VAL A 29 5.80 -5.20 -6.73
CA VAL A 29 6.21 -6.61 -6.82
C VAL A 29 5.01 -7.50 -7.12
N ASN A 30 5.16 -8.39 -8.11
CA ASN A 30 4.18 -9.45 -8.35
C ASN A 30 4.62 -10.76 -7.69
N SER A 31 4.02 -11.11 -6.55
CA SER A 31 4.17 -12.45 -5.95
C SER A 31 3.04 -13.41 -6.33
N CYS A 32 2.09 -12.98 -7.17
CA CYS A 32 0.99 -13.80 -7.65
C CYS A 32 1.49 -14.91 -8.57
N LYS A 33 0.66 -15.95 -8.75
CA LYS A 33 0.95 -17.05 -9.69
C LYS A 33 0.89 -16.58 -11.14
N ASP A 34 -0.03 -15.66 -11.41
CA ASP A 34 -0.33 -15.14 -12.74
C ASP A 34 0.34 -13.79 -13.00
N THR A 35 0.36 -13.40 -14.27
CA THR A 35 0.79 -12.06 -14.67
C THR A 35 -0.26 -11.03 -14.24
N ILE A 36 0.20 -9.89 -13.74
CA ILE A 36 -0.64 -8.76 -13.36
C ILE A 36 -0.25 -7.52 -14.17
N TRP A 37 -1.13 -6.53 -14.24
CA TRP A 37 -0.83 -5.24 -14.84
C TRP A 37 -1.07 -4.14 -13.78
N PRO A 38 -0.02 -3.76 -13.03
CA PRO A 38 -0.13 -2.69 -12.07
C PRO A 38 -0.58 -1.39 -12.73
N ALA A 39 -1.23 -0.55 -11.94
CA ALA A 39 -1.68 0.77 -12.33
C ALA A 39 -1.51 1.73 -11.14
N ILE A 40 -1.22 2.99 -11.47
CA ILE A 40 -0.96 4.05 -10.51
C ILE A 40 -1.69 5.32 -10.94
N THR A 41 -2.39 5.97 -10.00
CA THR A 41 -3.06 7.25 -10.26
C THR A 41 -2.92 8.22 -9.09
N PRO A 42 -2.66 9.51 -9.33
CA PRO A 42 -2.37 10.11 -10.63
C PRO A 42 -1.03 9.60 -11.17
N GLY A 43 -1.03 9.17 -12.43
CA GLY A 43 0.17 8.77 -13.16
C GLY A 43 0.80 10.00 -13.78
N GLY A 44 1.93 10.47 -13.24
CA GLY A 44 2.73 11.53 -13.86
C GLY A 44 3.55 11.03 -15.05
N ASN A 45 4.70 11.66 -15.33
CA ASN A 45 5.71 11.19 -16.30
C ASN A 45 6.47 9.93 -15.81
N PHE A 46 5.80 9.05 -15.07
CA PHE A 46 6.35 7.79 -14.61
C PHE A 46 6.47 6.88 -15.83
N THR A 47 7.70 6.61 -16.26
CA THR A 47 7.98 5.65 -17.33
C THR A 47 7.30 4.31 -17.01
N GLY A 48 6.39 3.85 -17.89
CA GLY A 48 5.74 2.54 -17.74
C GLY A 48 4.45 2.53 -16.93
N SER A 49 3.50 3.45 -17.13
CA SER A 49 2.17 3.43 -16.46
C SER A 49 1.25 2.26 -16.87
N GLY A 50 1.74 1.37 -17.73
CA GLY A 50 1.08 0.12 -18.08
C GLY A 50 2.10 -0.86 -18.65
N PHE A 51 2.59 -1.75 -17.80
CA PHE A 51 3.33 -2.94 -18.23
C PHE A 51 2.77 -4.16 -17.53
N SER A 52 2.91 -5.31 -18.19
CA SER A 52 2.69 -6.59 -17.55
C SER A 52 3.85 -6.88 -16.59
N LEU A 53 3.54 -7.27 -15.36
CA LEU A 53 4.50 -7.75 -14.38
C LEU A 53 4.27 -9.26 -14.22
N LYS A 54 5.20 -10.08 -14.73
CA LYS A 54 5.13 -11.55 -14.59
C LYS A 54 5.40 -11.95 -13.14
N ARG A 55 5.07 -13.20 -12.79
CA ARG A 55 5.37 -13.76 -11.47
C ARG A 55 6.85 -13.55 -11.10
N GLY A 56 7.07 -13.03 -9.89
CA GLY A 56 8.38 -12.78 -9.31
C GLY A 56 9.09 -11.53 -9.86
N GLN A 57 8.50 -10.83 -10.83
CA GLN A 57 9.06 -9.58 -11.32
C GLN A 57 8.71 -8.41 -10.39
N SER A 58 9.57 -7.40 -10.44
CA SER A 58 9.35 -6.12 -9.79
C SER A 58 9.68 -4.97 -10.75
N THR A 59 9.24 -3.79 -10.36
CA THR A 59 9.46 -2.53 -11.06
C THR A 59 9.63 -1.42 -10.02
N VAL A 60 10.27 -0.32 -10.42
CA VAL A 60 10.57 0.78 -9.51
C VAL A 60 10.03 2.07 -10.10
N TYR A 61 9.34 2.83 -9.25
CA TYR A 61 8.85 4.17 -9.54
C TYR A 61 9.48 5.17 -8.59
N THR A 62 9.79 6.35 -9.11
CA THR A 62 10.24 7.50 -8.33
C THR A 62 9.08 8.48 -8.28
N ILE A 63 8.49 8.65 -7.09
CA ILE A 63 7.26 9.42 -6.87
C ILE A 63 7.58 10.71 -6.09
N PRO A 64 7.03 11.88 -6.46
CA PRO A 64 7.23 13.11 -5.70
C PRO A 64 6.78 12.99 -4.23
N ASP A 65 7.51 13.64 -3.31
CA ASP A 65 7.22 13.63 -1.87
C ASP A 65 5.86 14.23 -1.49
N SER A 66 5.20 14.96 -2.41
CA SER A 66 3.86 15.54 -2.21
C SER A 66 2.75 14.75 -2.89
N TRP A 67 3.01 13.52 -3.34
CA TRP A 67 2.04 12.73 -4.09
C TRP A 67 0.93 12.18 -3.18
N THR A 68 -0.32 12.40 -3.60
CA THR A 68 -1.50 11.71 -3.08
C THR A 68 -2.06 10.87 -4.19
N GLY A 69 -2.23 9.58 -3.96
CA GLY A 69 -2.71 8.69 -4.99
C GLY A 69 -2.82 7.25 -4.53
N ARG A 70 -2.97 6.37 -5.53
CA ARG A 70 -3.24 4.95 -5.32
C ARG A 70 -2.58 4.07 -6.33
N ILE A 71 -2.30 2.85 -5.89
CA ILE A 71 -1.72 1.76 -6.66
C ILE A 71 -2.66 0.56 -6.57
N TRP A 72 -2.90 -0.09 -7.70
CA TRP A 72 -3.65 -1.35 -7.75
C TRP A 72 -3.13 -2.25 -8.86
N ALA A 73 -3.66 -3.45 -8.99
CA ALA A 73 -3.32 -4.37 -10.05
C ALA A 73 -4.55 -4.88 -10.79
N ARG A 74 -4.38 -5.04 -12.11
CA ARG A 74 -5.36 -5.59 -13.02
C ARG A 74 -5.04 -7.04 -13.32
N THR A 75 -6.06 -7.85 -13.59
CA THR A 75 -5.89 -9.28 -13.89
C THR A 75 -6.57 -9.69 -15.19
N GLY A 76 -6.04 -10.75 -15.81
CA GLY A 76 -6.59 -11.32 -17.04
C GLY A 76 -6.64 -10.33 -18.20
N CYS A 77 -5.65 -9.43 -18.30
CA CYS A 77 -5.66 -8.42 -19.34
C CYS A 77 -5.20 -8.98 -20.68
N ASP A 78 -5.82 -8.48 -21.74
CA ASP A 78 -5.43 -8.72 -23.13
C ASP A 78 -5.32 -7.36 -23.82
N PHE A 79 -4.09 -6.97 -24.16
CA PHE A 79 -3.76 -5.69 -24.79
C PHE A 79 -3.04 -5.94 -26.11
N ASP A 80 -3.41 -5.20 -27.14
CA ASP A 80 -2.69 -5.17 -28.40
C ASP A 80 -1.34 -4.43 -28.29
N LYS A 81 -0.59 -4.41 -29.39
CA LYS A 81 0.71 -3.72 -29.47
C LYS A 81 0.63 -2.19 -29.25
N ASP A 82 -0.55 -1.61 -29.44
CA ASP A 82 -0.82 -0.18 -29.31
C ASP A 82 -1.35 0.15 -27.89
N GLY A 83 -1.50 -0.86 -27.04
CA GLY A 83 -1.95 -0.73 -25.66
C GLY A 83 -3.47 -0.65 -25.52
N ASN A 84 -4.24 -1.03 -26.53
CA ASN A 84 -5.71 -1.10 -26.45
C ASN A 84 -6.16 -2.50 -26.05
N GLY A 85 -7.13 -2.60 -25.16
CA GLY A 85 -7.54 -3.89 -24.61
C GLY A 85 -8.29 -3.81 -23.30
N LYS A 86 -8.64 -4.95 -22.73
CA LYS A 86 -9.46 -5.03 -21.50
C LYS A 86 -8.82 -5.93 -20.47
N CYS A 87 -9.17 -5.67 -19.21
CA CYS A 87 -8.85 -6.52 -18.08
C CYS A 87 -10.14 -7.07 -17.47
N LYS A 88 -10.06 -8.25 -16.89
CA LYS A 88 -11.20 -8.90 -16.23
C LYS A 88 -11.53 -8.24 -14.90
N THR A 89 -10.51 -7.75 -14.19
CA THR A 89 -10.67 -7.01 -12.93
C THR A 89 -9.73 -5.82 -12.89
N GLY A 90 -10.14 -4.75 -12.21
CA GLY A 90 -9.33 -3.54 -11.99
C GLY A 90 -9.04 -2.68 -13.23
N GLY A 91 -9.60 -2.97 -14.41
CA GLY A 91 -9.33 -2.21 -15.64
C GLY A 91 -9.57 -0.70 -15.51
N CYS A 92 -9.03 0.12 -16.40
CA CYS A 92 -9.15 1.59 -16.31
C CYS A 92 -9.62 2.18 -17.64
N GLY A 93 -10.64 1.55 -18.20
CA GLY A 93 -11.05 1.73 -19.59
C GLY A 93 -10.41 0.67 -20.51
N GLU A 94 -10.38 0.95 -21.80
CA GLU A 94 -9.84 0.05 -22.83
C GLU A 94 -8.35 0.29 -23.13
N VAL A 95 -7.60 0.75 -22.12
CA VAL A 95 -6.23 1.24 -22.28
C VAL A 95 -5.26 0.61 -21.27
N LEU A 96 -4.04 0.37 -21.72
CA LEU A 96 -2.95 -0.16 -20.91
C LEU A 96 -2.47 0.88 -19.88
N ASN A 97 -2.38 2.15 -20.25
CA ASN A 97 -1.93 3.24 -19.39
C ASN A 97 -3.13 3.94 -18.76
N CYS A 98 -3.33 3.75 -17.45
CA CYS A 98 -4.46 4.34 -16.75
C CYS A 98 -4.30 5.85 -16.55
N THR A 99 -5.30 6.62 -16.97
CA THR A 99 -5.38 8.08 -16.75
C THR A 99 -6.37 8.45 -15.66
N GLY A 100 -7.14 7.49 -15.17
CA GLY A 100 -8.17 7.65 -14.16
C GLY A 100 -8.32 6.40 -13.28
N PRO A 101 -9.26 6.42 -12.34
CA PRO A 101 -9.41 5.37 -11.35
C PRO A 101 -9.69 4.00 -11.99
N GLY A 102 -9.25 2.94 -11.32
CA GLY A 102 -9.57 1.57 -11.71
C GLY A 102 -11.06 1.23 -11.52
N SER A 103 -11.55 0.31 -12.34
CA SER A 103 -12.89 -0.25 -12.24
C SER A 103 -12.96 -1.18 -11.05
N ARG A 104 -14.05 -1.11 -10.28
CA ARG A 104 -14.36 -2.07 -9.22
C ARG A 104 -14.70 -3.45 -9.80
N PRO A 105 -14.45 -4.55 -9.09
CA PRO A 105 -13.73 -4.61 -7.82
C PRO A 105 -12.21 -4.47 -7.96
N SER A 106 -11.59 -3.71 -7.06
CA SER A 106 -10.13 -3.62 -6.96
C SER A 106 -9.68 -3.35 -5.53
N THR A 107 -8.72 -4.15 -5.07
CA THR A 107 -7.98 -3.84 -3.84
C THR A 107 -7.05 -2.66 -4.13
N LEU A 108 -7.03 -1.65 -3.26
CA LEU A 108 -6.26 -0.42 -3.44
C LEU A 108 -5.17 -0.32 -2.37
N ALA A 109 -4.00 0.17 -2.77
CA ALA A 109 -2.98 0.70 -1.86
C ALA A 109 -2.99 2.22 -2.00
N ASP A 110 -3.52 2.92 -1.00
CA ASP A 110 -3.70 4.37 -0.98
C ASP A 110 -2.56 5.04 -0.21
N PHE A 111 -2.13 6.22 -0.67
CA PHE A 111 -1.04 7.00 -0.11
C PHE A 111 -1.35 8.50 -0.12
N THR A 112 -0.96 9.18 0.94
CA THR A 112 -0.81 10.64 1.02
C THR A 112 0.59 10.94 1.56
N LEU A 113 1.50 11.35 0.67
CA LEU A 113 2.90 11.60 1.03
C LEU A 113 3.11 13.05 1.52
N GLY A 114 4.08 13.22 2.42
CA GLY A 114 4.45 14.54 2.91
C GLY A 114 5.58 14.50 3.96
N SER A 115 5.47 15.38 4.97
CA SER A 115 6.35 15.31 6.15
C SER A 115 6.04 14.07 7.01
N ILE A 116 4.76 13.73 7.09
CA ILE A 116 4.23 12.48 7.61
C ILE A 116 3.41 11.88 6.47
N ASP A 117 3.80 10.69 6.05
CA ASP A 117 3.07 9.92 5.07
C ASP A 117 1.93 9.18 5.76
N TYR A 118 0.78 9.10 5.09
CA TYR A 118 -0.36 8.27 5.45
C TYR A 118 -0.56 7.22 4.37
N TYR A 119 -0.76 5.97 4.76
CA TYR A 119 -1.00 4.88 3.83
C TYR A 119 -1.89 3.81 4.43
N ASP A 120 -2.64 3.15 3.57
CA ASP A 120 -3.52 2.05 3.91
C ASP A 120 -3.74 1.12 2.71
N VAL A 121 -4.24 -0.08 3.01
CA VAL A 121 -4.84 -0.94 1.99
C VAL A 121 -6.34 -0.88 2.17
N SER A 122 -7.07 -0.66 1.07
CA SER A 122 -8.51 -0.49 1.07
C SER A 122 -9.19 -1.53 0.19
N VAL A 123 -10.25 -2.14 0.73
CA VAL A 123 -11.20 -3.02 0.03
C VAL A 123 -12.59 -2.39 -0.07
N VAL A 124 -12.69 -1.07 0.15
CA VAL A 124 -13.93 -0.28 -0.02
C VAL A 124 -14.45 -0.39 -1.45
N ASP A 125 -13.54 -0.39 -2.42
CA ASP A 125 -13.82 -0.57 -3.85
C ASP A 125 -13.85 -2.06 -4.26
N GLY A 126 -13.97 -2.97 -3.30
CA GLY A 126 -13.95 -4.41 -3.50
C GLY A 126 -12.55 -5.01 -3.43
N PHE A 127 -12.45 -6.29 -3.78
CA PHE A 127 -11.21 -7.06 -3.71
C PHE A 127 -11.02 -7.87 -4.99
N ASN A 128 -9.82 -7.84 -5.55
CA ASN A 128 -9.44 -8.72 -6.66
C ASN A 128 -8.15 -9.51 -6.38
N LEU A 129 -7.19 -8.91 -5.66
CA LEU A 129 -5.93 -9.52 -5.27
C LEU A 129 -5.54 -9.14 -3.84
N PRO A 130 -4.83 -10.01 -3.09
CA PRO A 130 -4.17 -9.61 -1.86
C PRO A 130 -3.11 -8.55 -2.14
N VAL A 131 -2.99 -7.56 -1.25
CA VAL A 131 -2.02 -6.45 -1.35
C VAL A 131 -1.41 -6.21 0.02
N ALA A 132 -0.09 -6.02 0.04
CA ALA A 132 0.64 -5.54 1.21
C ALA A 132 1.48 -4.30 0.86
N ILE A 133 1.50 -3.33 1.76
CA ILE A 133 2.39 -2.18 1.75
C ILE A 133 3.41 -2.37 2.85
N GLN A 134 4.70 -2.33 2.50
CA GLN A 134 5.81 -2.46 3.42
C GLN A 134 6.71 -1.23 3.31
N PRO A 135 6.72 -0.34 4.30
CA PRO A 135 7.71 0.73 4.37
C PRO A 135 9.13 0.16 4.45
N SER A 136 10.08 0.82 3.79
CA SER A 136 11.50 0.51 3.84
C SER A 136 12.24 1.70 4.45
N GLY A 137 12.85 1.48 5.62
CA GLY A 137 13.41 2.55 6.43
C GLY A 137 12.34 3.42 7.08
N GLY A 138 12.61 4.73 7.17
CA GLY A 138 11.73 5.71 7.78
C GLY A 138 11.72 5.73 9.31
N LYS A 139 10.88 6.62 9.86
CA LYS A 139 10.69 6.85 11.29
C LYS A 139 9.20 6.95 11.63
N GLY A 140 8.83 6.48 12.82
CA GLY A 140 7.44 6.50 13.29
C GLY A 140 6.88 5.08 13.41
N ASN A 141 5.58 4.92 13.12
CA ASN A 141 4.92 3.62 13.18
C ASN A 141 5.49 2.68 12.10
N CYS A 142 5.46 3.11 10.84
CA CYS A 142 6.08 2.40 9.69
C CYS A 142 5.75 0.90 9.63
N SER A 143 4.60 0.50 10.19
CA SER A 143 4.13 -0.88 10.17
C SER A 143 3.65 -1.27 8.77
N SER A 144 3.59 -2.56 8.47
CA SER A 144 3.04 -3.00 7.19
C SER A 144 1.51 -2.91 7.18
N ALA A 145 0.93 -2.30 6.14
CA ALA A 145 -0.51 -2.31 5.86
C ALA A 145 -0.84 -3.41 4.86
N GLY A 146 -2.07 -3.93 4.86
CA GLY A 146 -2.39 -5.01 3.94
C GLY A 146 -3.68 -5.76 4.18
N CYS A 147 -4.11 -6.43 3.11
CA CYS A 147 -5.14 -7.44 3.07
C CYS A 147 -4.47 -8.74 2.65
N ASP A 148 -3.98 -9.49 3.65
CA ASP A 148 -3.19 -10.72 3.44
C ASP A 148 -4.05 -11.95 3.17
N GLY A 149 -5.32 -11.89 3.57
CA GLY A 149 -6.31 -12.93 3.29
C GLY A 149 -6.89 -12.79 1.89
N ASP A 150 -7.52 -13.87 1.41
CA ASP A 150 -8.16 -13.89 0.10
C ASP A 150 -9.69 -13.81 0.25
N LEU A 151 -10.26 -12.63 -0.05
CA LEU A 151 -11.72 -12.44 0.04
C LEU A 151 -12.49 -13.26 -0.99
N ARG A 152 -11.85 -13.81 -2.02
CA ARG A 152 -12.51 -14.65 -3.03
C ARG A 152 -12.95 -15.99 -2.48
N ASP A 153 -12.24 -16.51 -1.47
CA ASP A 153 -12.51 -17.83 -0.88
C ASP A 153 -13.86 -17.87 -0.16
N ASN A 154 -14.27 -16.75 0.44
CA ASN A 154 -15.50 -16.63 1.22
C ASN A 154 -16.38 -15.46 0.75
N CYS A 155 -16.27 -15.05 -0.51
CA CYS A 155 -17.05 -13.95 -1.05
C CYS A 155 -18.54 -14.32 -1.07
N PRO A 156 -19.43 -13.49 -0.46
CA PRO A 156 -20.87 -13.71 -0.54
C PRO A 156 -21.33 -13.84 -2.01
N PRO A 157 -22.24 -14.78 -2.33
CA PRO A 157 -22.64 -15.05 -3.72
C PRO A 157 -23.11 -13.82 -4.51
N GLU A 158 -23.83 -12.92 -3.85
CA GLU A 158 -24.34 -11.65 -4.38
C GLU A 158 -23.25 -10.60 -4.65
N LEU A 159 -22.05 -10.77 -4.06
CA LEU A 159 -20.89 -9.92 -4.27
C LEU A 159 -19.85 -10.56 -5.21
N ALA A 160 -19.99 -11.86 -5.53
CA ALA A 160 -18.97 -12.60 -6.26
C ALA A 160 -18.94 -12.26 -7.76
N VAL A 161 -17.76 -11.93 -8.27
CA VAL A 161 -17.48 -11.90 -9.71
C VAL A 161 -16.97 -13.28 -10.12
N LYS A 162 -17.70 -13.98 -10.97
CA LYS A 162 -17.35 -15.34 -11.40
C LYS A 162 -16.88 -15.41 -12.84
N GLU A 163 -15.86 -16.22 -13.06
CA GLU A 163 -15.38 -16.61 -14.39
C GLU A 163 -15.08 -18.11 -14.38
N ASP A 164 -15.58 -18.84 -15.38
CA ASP A 164 -15.44 -20.30 -15.49
C ASP A 164 -15.79 -21.05 -14.19
N GLY A 165 -16.83 -20.56 -13.50
CA GLY A 165 -17.30 -21.11 -12.23
C GLY A 165 -16.46 -20.76 -10.99
N LYS A 166 -15.36 -20.01 -11.15
CA LYS A 166 -14.46 -19.57 -10.06
C LYS A 166 -14.69 -18.11 -9.72
N THR A 167 -14.66 -17.78 -8.43
CA THR A 167 -14.69 -16.37 -7.98
C THR A 167 -13.34 -15.72 -8.27
N VAL A 168 -13.31 -14.78 -9.20
CA VAL A 168 -12.09 -14.06 -9.61
C VAL A 168 -11.91 -12.73 -8.88
N ALA A 169 -12.99 -12.19 -8.31
CA ALA A 169 -12.99 -11.00 -7.46
C ALA A 169 -14.27 -10.94 -6.60
N CYS A 170 -14.26 -10.07 -5.59
CA CYS A 170 -15.39 -9.81 -4.70
C CYS A 170 -15.73 -8.32 -4.71
N ARG A 171 -16.95 -7.98 -5.14
CA ARG A 171 -17.47 -6.60 -5.13
C ARG A 171 -17.72 -6.15 -3.70
N SER A 172 -17.65 -4.85 -3.43
CA SER A 172 -18.13 -4.33 -2.16
C SER A 172 -19.66 -4.19 -2.17
N ALA A 173 -20.26 -4.10 -0.99
CA ALA A 173 -21.70 -3.88 -0.86
C ALA A 173 -22.14 -2.56 -1.52
N CYS A 174 -21.34 -1.51 -1.43
CA CYS A 174 -21.62 -0.24 -2.12
C CYS A 174 -21.70 -0.42 -3.64
N ASP A 175 -20.80 -1.23 -4.20
CA ASP A 175 -20.73 -1.50 -5.63
C ASP A 175 -21.92 -2.33 -6.15
N VAL A 176 -22.56 -3.13 -5.29
CA VAL A 176 -23.72 -3.96 -5.69
C VAL A 176 -25.05 -3.28 -5.40
N PHE A 177 -25.20 -2.67 -4.22
CA PHE A 177 -26.50 -2.21 -3.73
C PHE A 177 -26.72 -0.70 -3.92
N HIS A 178 -25.65 0.08 -4.06
CA HIS A 178 -25.70 1.52 -4.30
C HIS A 178 -26.53 2.33 -3.29
N THR A 179 -26.66 1.84 -2.05
CA THR A 179 -27.41 2.54 -0.99
C THR A 179 -26.50 3.48 -0.20
N GLY A 180 -27.11 4.50 0.41
CA GLY A 180 -26.39 5.42 1.29
C GLY A 180 -25.69 4.70 2.44
N GLU A 181 -26.32 3.67 3.02
CA GLU A 181 -25.76 2.87 4.11
C GLU A 181 -24.45 2.17 3.73
N TYR A 182 -24.39 1.54 2.54
CA TYR A 182 -23.18 0.84 2.11
C TYR A 182 -22.12 1.76 1.52
N CYS A 183 -22.54 2.87 0.91
CA CYS A 183 -21.64 3.82 0.25
C CYS A 183 -21.23 5.00 1.14
N CYS A 184 -21.76 5.11 2.35
CA CYS A 184 -21.58 6.24 3.25
C CYS A 184 -21.94 7.59 2.60
N THR A 185 -23.14 7.69 2.01
CA THR A 185 -23.59 8.91 1.33
C THR A 185 -24.93 9.41 1.88
N GLY A 186 -25.25 10.68 1.61
CA GLY A 186 -26.51 11.29 2.04
C GLY A 186 -26.62 11.34 3.58
N GLN A 187 -27.64 10.71 4.14
CA GLN A 187 -27.82 10.64 5.60
C GLN A 187 -26.71 9.84 6.31
N PHE A 188 -25.95 9.05 5.55
CA PHE A 188 -24.85 8.23 6.02
C PHE A 188 -23.48 8.88 5.77
N ASP A 189 -23.42 10.15 5.34
CA ASP A 189 -22.16 10.84 5.01
C ASP A 189 -21.44 11.40 6.25
N ASN A 190 -21.30 10.59 7.30
CA ASN A 190 -20.43 10.86 8.43
C ASN A 190 -20.15 9.57 9.24
N PRO A 191 -19.08 9.54 10.06
CA PRO A 191 -18.73 8.37 10.85
C PRO A 191 -19.76 7.94 11.89
N MET A 192 -20.66 8.85 12.32
CA MET A 192 -21.66 8.53 13.33
C MET A 192 -22.89 7.82 12.74
N THR A 193 -23.13 7.99 11.44
CA THR A 193 -24.28 7.39 10.75
C THR A 193 -23.89 6.26 9.80
N CYS A 194 -22.72 6.29 9.16
CA CYS A 194 -22.22 5.13 8.42
C CYS A 194 -21.54 4.13 9.37
N LEU A 195 -22.27 3.11 9.78
CA LEU A 195 -21.77 2.09 10.71
C LEU A 195 -21.37 0.80 9.95
N PRO A 196 -20.50 -0.04 10.53
CA PRO A 196 -20.15 -1.32 9.91
C PRO A 196 -21.37 -2.20 9.64
N THR A 197 -21.44 -2.79 8.46
CA THR A 197 -22.51 -3.70 8.03
C THR A 197 -22.07 -5.16 8.13
N ASN A 198 -22.95 -6.11 7.83
CA ASN A 198 -22.55 -7.52 7.74
C ASN A 198 -21.46 -7.74 6.68
N TYR A 199 -21.50 -7.00 5.57
CA TYR A 199 -20.51 -7.12 4.49
C TYR A 199 -19.16 -6.50 4.85
N SER A 200 -19.13 -5.29 5.42
CA SER A 200 -17.84 -4.68 5.79
C SER A 200 -17.18 -5.46 6.93
N ARG A 201 -17.96 -5.97 7.89
CA ARG A 201 -17.44 -6.87 8.94
C ARG A 201 -16.89 -8.17 8.37
N SER A 202 -17.52 -8.80 7.39
CA SER A 202 -16.98 -10.02 6.78
C SER A 202 -15.67 -9.75 6.03
N PHE A 203 -15.56 -8.58 5.38
CA PHE A 203 -14.31 -8.17 4.74
C PHE A 203 -13.20 -7.95 5.77
N LYS A 204 -13.52 -7.28 6.88
CA LYS A 204 -12.60 -7.03 7.99
C LYS A 204 -12.13 -8.32 8.70
N GLN A 205 -12.96 -9.36 8.75
CA GLN A 205 -12.56 -10.66 9.32
C GLN A 205 -11.41 -11.30 8.54
N VAL A 206 -11.41 -11.17 7.21
CA VAL A 206 -10.35 -11.69 6.34
C VAL A 206 -9.16 -10.72 6.28
N CYS A 207 -9.44 -9.41 6.27
CA CYS A 207 -8.45 -8.35 6.15
C CYS A 207 -8.57 -7.34 7.29
N PRO A 208 -8.14 -7.69 8.52
CA PRO A 208 -8.34 -6.87 9.72
C PRO A 208 -7.53 -5.57 9.71
N ALA A 209 -6.50 -5.47 8.87
CA ALA A 209 -5.65 -4.29 8.75
C ALA A 209 -5.96 -3.46 7.49
N ALA A 210 -7.07 -3.74 6.79
CA ALA A 210 -7.51 -3.01 5.63
C ALA A 210 -8.77 -2.18 5.93
N TYR A 211 -8.93 -1.07 5.20
CA TYR A 211 -10.17 -0.29 5.17
C TYR A 211 -11.28 -1.08 4.46
N SER A 212 -12.39 -1.33 5.15
CA SER A 212 -13.48 -2.18 4.66
C SER A 212 -14.74 -1.43 4.22
N PHE A 213 -14.90 -0.16 4.61
CA PHE A 213 -15.97 0.75 4.18
C PHE A 213 -15.55 2.22 4.36
N GLY A 214 -16.37 3.17 3.90
CA GLY A 214 -15.98 4.59 3.78
C GLY A 214 -15.53 5.29 5.07
N TYR A 215 -16.08 4.91 6.24
CA TYR A 215 -15.72 5.47 7.55
C TYR A 215 -15.20 4.38 8.51
N ASP A 216 -14.44 3.41 7.97
CA ASP A 216 -13.80 2.39 8.80
C ASP A 216 -12.86 2.99 9.84
N ASP A 217 -12.54 2.18 10.84
CA ASP A 217 -11.80 2.59 12.02
C ASP A 217 -10.38 3.09 11.65
N PRO A 218 -9.88 4.11 12.36
CA PRO A 218 -8.62 4.77 12.00
C PRO A 218 -7.39 3.89 12.22
N THR A 219 -7.50 2.69 12.82
CA THR A 219 -6.35 1.78 12.98
C THR A 219 -5.87 1.19 11.66
N SER A 220 -6.67 1.31 10.60
CA SER A 220 -6.31 0.85 9.25
C SER A 220 -5.49 1.87 8.45
N ILE A 221 -5.37 3.12 8.92
CA ILE A 221 -4.44 4.11 8.37
C ILE A 221 -3.15 4.11 9.19
N LEU A 222 -2.05 3.86 8.51
CA LEU A 222 -0.72 3.87 9.11
C LEU A 222 0.05 5.11 8.70
N THR A 223 1.03 5.47 9.53
CA THR A 223 1.89 6.62 9.31
C THR A 223 3.36 6.24 9.28
N CYS A 224 4.14 6.96 8.49
CA CYS A 224 5.60 6.85 8.46
C CYS A 224 6.20 8.16 7.94
N SER A 225 7.45 8.44 8.28
CA SER A 225 8.16 9.60 7.76
C SER A 225 9.45 9.17 7.09
N SER A 226 9.75 9.76 5.93
CA SER A 226 11.00 9.55 5.18
C SER A 226 11.27 8.08 4.85
N ALA A 227 10.23 7.34 4.44
CA ALA A 227 10.35 5.95 4.00
C ALA A 227 10.18 5.83 2.48
N ASP A 228 10.85 4.82 1.94
CA ASP A 228 10.46 4.23 0.65
C ASP A 228 9.39 3.17 0.87
N TYR A 229 8.73 2.73 -0.19
CA TYR A 229 7.62 1.79 -0.09
C TYR A 229 7.76 0.61 -1.04
N VAL A 230 7.39 -0.56 -0.54
CA VAL A 230 7.16 -1.74 -1.36
C VAL A 230 5.66 -2.03 -1.38
N VAL A 231 5.08 -2.13 -2.57
CA VAL A 231 3.70 -2.59 -2.79
C VAL A 231 3.76 -3.96 -3.42
N ALA A 232 3.39 -4.98 -2.66
CA ALA A 232 3.50 -6.38 -3.06
C ALA A 232 2.11 -7.00 -3.25
N PHE A 233 1.87 -7.52 -4.45
CA PHE A 233 0.65 -8.25 -4.80
C PHE A 233 0.81 -9.74 -4.49
N CYS A 234 -0.23 -10.35 -3.90
CA CYS A 234 -0.24 -11.75 -3.43
C CYS A 234 0.92 -12.09 -2.47
N ALA A 235 1.34 -11.14 -1.64
CA ALA A 235 2.31 -11.32 -0.58
C ALA A 235 1.64 -11.08 0.78
N THR A 236 2.24 -11.61 1.84
CA THR A 236 1.80 -11.29 3.20
C THR A 236 2.56 -10.06 3.72
N ARG A 237 1.95 -9.30 4.63
CA ARG A 237 2.60 -8.21 5.36
C ARG A 237 3.89 -8.63 6.06
N ASN A 238 4.01 -9.90 6.45
CA ASN A 238 5.20 -10.44 7.14
C ASN A 238 6.25 -11.02 6.17
N GLN A 239 5.97 -11.07 4.88
CA GLN A 239 6.92 -11.56 3.89
C GLN A 239 8.04 -10.55 3.71
N LYS A 240 9.29 -10.98 3.86
CA LYS A 240 10.46 -10.15 3.54
C LYS A 240 10.48 -9.86 2.04
N VAL A 241 10.36 -8.59 1.68
CA VAL A 241 10.52 -8.12 0.30
C VAL A 241 11.70 -7.17 0.21
N CYS A 242 12.49 -7.29 -0.86
CA CYS A 242 13.67 -6.47 -1.08
C CYS A 242 13.47 -5.53 -2.26
N SER A 243 13.88 -4.28 -2.07
CA SER A 243 13.98 -3.24 -3.09
C SER A 243 15.44 -2.90 -3.34
N TYR A 244 15.75 -2.36 -4.52
CA TYR A 244 17.08 -1.88 -4.86
C TYR A 244 17.07 -0.34 -4.81
N HIS A 245 17.76 0.24 -3.84
CA HIS A 245 17.88 1.68 -3.62
C HIS A 245 19.35 2.10 -3.63
N ASP A 246 19.73 3.16 -4.34
CA ASP A 246 21.12 3.67 -4.40
C ASP A 246 22.21 2.61 -4.67
N LYS A 247 21.91 1.64 -5.54
CA LYS A 247 22.78 0.48 -5.83
C LYS A 247 22.98 -0.49 -4.65
N GLN A 248 22.15 -0.40 -3.62
CA GLN A 248 22.09 -1.34 -2.50
C GLN A 248 20.73 -2.05 -2.45
N LEU A 249 20.75 -3.34 -2.07
CA LEU A 249 19.55 -4.10 -1.82
C LEU A 249 19.06 -3.83 -0.39
N THR A 250 17.94 -3.13 -0.26
CA THR A 250 17.26 -2.87 1.02
C THR A 250 16.09 -3.81 1.16
N CYS A 251 16.08 -4.64 2.21
CA CYS A 251 14.97 -5.54 2.47
C CYS A 251 14.16 -5.06 3.66
N SER A 252 12.83 -5.05 3.53
CA SER A 252 11.91 -4.83 4.64
C SER A 252 12.06 -6.00 5.61
N VAL A 253 12.81 -5.80 6.70
CA VAL A 253 12.88 -6.79 7.78
C VAL A 253 11.64 -6.57 8.62
N VAL A 254 10.66 -7.45 8.49
CA VAL A 254 9.55 -7.52 9.44
C VAL A 254 10.18 -7.95 10.75
N ASP A 255 10.37 -7.01 11.66
CA ASP A 255 10.96 -7.27 12.96
C ASP A 255 9.92 -7.98 13.84
N SER A 256 9.68 -9.26 13.56
CA SER A 256 8.84 -10.15 14.39
C SER A 256 9.45 -10.43 15.77
N SER A 257 10.58 -9.80 16.12
CA SER A 257 11.33 -10.04 17.35
C SER A 257 10.78 -9.31 18.59
N LYS A 258 9.74 -8.47 18.47
CA LYS A 258 9.16 -7.76 19.63
C LYS A 258 7.93 -8.40 20.27
N ALA A 259 7.57 -9.63 19.89
CA ALA A 259 6.41 -10.33 20.46
C ALA A 259 6.73 -11.60 21.29
N SER A 260 7.99 -12.01 21.49
CA SER A 260 8.29 -13.21 22.29
C SER A 260 9.61 -13.26 23.06
N THR A 261 10.10 -12.13 23.58
CA THR A 261 11.19 -12.13 24.57
C THR A 261 10.83 -11.35 25.83
N LEU A 262 9.68 -11.70 26.42
CA LEU A 262 9.57 -11.79 27.87
C LEU A 262 9.85 -13.25 28.19
N VAL A 263 10.88 -13.49 29.01
CA VAL A 263 11.42 -14.80 29.43
C VAL A 263 12.56 -15.34 28.54
N SER A 264 13.75 -14.74 28.65
CA SER A 264 15.03 -15.47 28.73
C SER A 264 16.22 -14.51 28.80
N SER A 265 16.33 -13.77 29.91
CA SER A 265 17.63 -13.18 30.30
C SER A 265 17.83 -13.21 31.80
N ILE A 266 17.67 -14.39 32.43
CA ILE A 266 18.41 -14.67 33.64
C ILE A 266 19.73 -15.25 33.17
N SER A 267 20.77 -14.43 33.22
CA SER A 267 22.11 -14.86 32.82
C SER A 267 22.51 -16.13 33.58
N GLN A 268 23.10 -17.09 32.86
CA GLN A 268 23.76 -18.29 33.40
C GLN A 268 24.96 -17.99 34.33
N ARG A 269 25.12 -16.74 34.77
CA ARG A 269 26.12 -16.29 35.74
C ARG A 269 25.59 -16.15 37.17
N TRP A 270 24.27 -16.32 37.40
CA TRP A 270 23.67 -16.25 38.74
C TRP A 270 23.09 -17.58 39.25
N GLN A 271 23.07 -18.64 38.44
CA GLN A 271 22.66 -19.98 38.90
C GLN A 271 23.75 -20.72 39.71
N ASN A 272 25.02 -20.28 39.64
CA ASN A 272 26.12 -20.85 40.44
C ASN A 272 26.46 -20.07 41.72
N LEU A 273 25.73 -19.00 42.03
CA LEU A 273 25.91 -18.21 43.27
C LEU A 273 24.80 -18.44 44.31
N ILE A 274 23.69 -19.08 43.93
CA ILE A 274 22.60 -19.42 44.85
C ILE A 274 22.72 -20.86 45.37
N LEU A 275 23.45 -21.76 44.68
CA LEU A 275 23.69 -23.12 45.17
C LEU A 275 24.84 -23.23 46.19
N THR A 276 25.69 -22.22 46.34
CA THR A 276 26.77 -22.20 47.34
C THR A 276 26.39 -21.46 48.63
N ALA A 277 25.29 -20.71 48.64
CA ALA A 277 24.75 -20.08 49.85
C ALA A 277 23.81 -20.99 50.66
N PHE A 278 23.22 -22.03 50.04
CA PHE A 278 22.32 -22.97 50.72
C PHE A 278 23.02 -24.16 51.41
N LEU A 279 24.33 -24.33 51.20
CA LEU A 279 25.12 -25.37 51.88
C LEU A 279 25.82 -24.88 53.16
N PHE A 280 25.69 -23.59 53.52
CA PHE A 280 26.28 -23.02 54.73
C PHE A 280 25.28 -22.61 55.83
N ILE A 281 23.97 -22.87 55.64
CA ILE A 281 22.91 -22.55 56.62
C ILE A 281 22.37 -23.81 57.34
N LEU A 282 22.93 -25.01 57.07
CA LEU A 282 22.57 -26.26 57.76
C LEU A 282 23.69 -26.85 58.64
N LYS A 283 24.61 -26.01 59.12
CA LYS A 283 25.49 -26.32 60.25
C LYS A 283 25.61 -25.10 61.16
N PHE A 284 24.54 -24.79 61.89
CA PHE A 284 24.50 -24.36 63.30
C PHE A 284 23.04 -24.36 63.74
#